data_AF-A0AAW0PKW1-F1
#
_entry.id   AF-A0AAW0PKW1-F1
#
_cell.length_a   1.000
_cell.length_b   1.000
_cell.length_c   1.000
_cell.angle_alpha   90.00
_cell.angle_beta   90.00
_cell.angle_gamma   90.00
#
_symmetry.space_group_name_H-M   'P 1'
#
loop_
_entity.id
_entity.type
_entity.pdbx_description
1 polymer ?
#
loop_
_entity_poly.entity_id
_entity_poly.type
_entity_poly.pdbx_seq_one_letter_code
_entity_poly.pdbx_strand_id
1 'polypeptide(L)'
;MESGVFLPSLDQFMMSPLVTWVKTFMPEDQTMFFDFSDLLDGVFLNDIMSQISASTTPQDLTKVNRIHNLSLLVQQIKMYYQDHLKQLIMTPLPNVLLLCKTPYCEQALEEVKKLLLLLLGCAVQDYIERIQTLEFDTKAAIASHIQELTHNQENLLDLHWLEVREGQPDELEVIARRMALHIRSLLDQRDTYLETITELMQDWNSGSNPQSGAQSNVEQQQRGAQQHLSVELADSKAKIRRLRQELEEKSEQILDCRHELENMATELKKIQQR
;
A
#
# COMPACT_ATOMS: atom_id res chain seq x y z
N MET A 1 11.29 -3.42 -18.23
CA MET A 1 10.71 -4.61 -18.90
C MET A 1 9.97 -5.37 -17.81
N GLU A 2 8.66 -5.64 -17.93
CA GLU A 2 7.91 -6.61 -17.07
C GLU A 2 6.36 -6.57 -17.24
N SER A 3 5.81 -5.73 -18.12
CA SER A 3 4.36 -5.56 -18.24
C SER A 3 3.57 -6.82 -18.64
N GLY A 4 4.24 -7.85 -19.20
CA GLY A 4 3.59 -9.07 -19.69
C GLY A 4 3.40 -10.19 -18.66
N VAL A 5 4.11 -10.17 -17.53
CA VAL A 5 4.10 -11.26 -16.52
C VAL A 5 3.20 -10.93 -15.32
N PHE A 6 3.02 -9.64 -15.02
CA PHE A 6 2.23 -9.19 -13.88
C PHE A 6 0.75 -9.57 -13.95
N LEU A 7 0.12 -9.47 -15.12
CA LEU A 7 -1.32 -9.75 -15.27
C LEU A 7 -1.68 -11.21 -14.93
N PRO A 8 -0.98 -12.24 -15.45
CA PRO A 8 -1.18 -13.62 -15.01
C PRO A 8 -1.00 -13.83 -13.50
N SER A 9 0.04 -13.23 -12.91
CA SER A 9 0.31 -13.34 -11.47
C SER A 9 -0.78 -12.66 -10.63
N LEU A 10 -1.29 -11.52 -11.09
CA LEU A 10 -2.41 -10.82 -10.48
C LEU A 10 -3.71 -11.63 -10.56
N ASP A 11 -4.03 -12.20 -11.72
CA ASP A 11 -5.23 -13.03 -11.89
C ASP A 11 -5.17 -14.25 -10.96
N GLN A 12 -4.02 -14.91 -10.88
CA GLN A 12 -3.82 -16.02 -9.94
C GLN A 12 -3.97 -15.57 -8.49
N PHE A 13 -3.44 -14.40 -8.13
CA PHE A 13 -3.59 -13.83 -6.78
C PHE A 13 -5.05 -13.51 -6.45
N MET A 14 -5.82 -12.92 -7.37
CA MET A 14 -7.23 -12.59 -7.17
C MET A 14 -8.14 -13.82 -7.01
N MET A 15 -7.69 -14.98 -7.51
CA MET A 15 -8.32 -16.29 -7.32
C MET A 15 -7.78 -17.06 -6.12
N SER A 16 -6.85 -16.48 -5.35
CA SER A 16 -6.22 -17.15 -4.22
C SER A 16 -7.20 -17.33 -3.04
N PRO A 17 -6.96 -18.34 -2.18
CA PRO A 17 -7.75 -18.56 -0.98
C PRO A 17 -7.85 -17.35 -0.04
N LEU A 18 -6.81 -16.52 0.02
CA LEU A 18 -6.79 -15.30 0.82
C LEU A 18 -7.79 -14.27 0.31
N VAL A 19 -7.83 -14.04 -1.00
CA VAL A 19 -8.78 -13.09 -1.62
C VAL A 19 -10.20 -13.64 -1.54
N THR A 20 -10.39 -14.95 -1.72
CA THR A 20 -11.69 -15.60 -1.53
C THR A 20 -12.19 -15.42 -0.09
N TRP A 21 -11.32 -15.57 0.92
CA TRP A 21 -11.67 -15.31 2.31
C TRP A 21 -12.05 -13.85 2.55
N VAL A 22 -11.28 -12.89 2.04
CA VAL A 22 -11.58 -11.45 2.16
C VAL A 22 -12.96 -11.11 1.56
N LYS A 23 -13.31 -11.72 0.43
CA LYS A 23 -14.62 -11.53 -0.22
C LYS A 23 -15.80 -11.99 0.63
N THR A 24 -15.61 -12.88 1.62
CA THR A 24 -16.69 -13.32 2.53
C THR A 24 -17.22 -12.21 3.46
N PHE A 25 -16.51 -11.09 3.55
CA PHE A 25 -16.96 -9.91 4.30
C PHE A 25 -17.83 -8.96 3.46
N MET A 26 -17.98 -9.23 2.16
CA MET A 26 -18.89 -8.48 1.28
C MET A 26 -20.24 -9.17 1.12
N PRO A 27 -21.33 -8.42 0.86
CA PRO A 27 -22.57 -8.99 0.34
C PRO A 27 -22.34 -9.68 -1.01
N GLU A 28 -23.02 -10.80 -1.28
CA GLU A 28 -22.85 -11.59 -2.51
C GLU A 28 -22.97 -10.73 -3.79
N ASP A 29 -23.91 -9.78 -3.82
CA ASP A 29 -24.16 -8.88 -4.95
C ASP A 29 -22.97 -7.97 -5.31
N GLN A 30 -22.07 -7.71 -4.35
CA GLN A 30 -20.92 -6.81 -4.53
C GLN A 30 -19.63 -7.59 -4.84
N THR A 31 -19.59 -8.90 -4.57
CA THR A 31 -18.39 -9.74 -4.79
C THR A 31 -17.95 -9.79 -6.25
N MET A 32 -18.88 -9.65 -7.21
CA MET A 32 -18.61 -9.68 -8.64
C MET A 32 -17.85 -8.43 -9.12
N PHE A 33 -17.97 -7.30 -8.40
CA PHE A 33 -17.31 -6.05 -8.73
C PHE A 33 -16.00 -5.84 -7.97
N PHE A 34 -15.62 -6.78 -7.11
CA PHE A 34 -14.42 -6.67 -6.29
C PHE A 34 -13.16 -6.77 -7.15
N ASP A 35 -12.35 -5.72 -7.12
CA ASP A 35 -11.11 -5.64 -7.88
C ASP A 35 -9.87 -5.51 -6.98
N PHE A 36 -8.68 -5.52 -7.61
CA PHE A 36 -7.44 -5.34 -6.88
C PHE A 36 -7.29 -3.92 -6.31
N SER A 37 -7.97 -2.92 -6.90
CA SER A 37 -7.92 -1.54 -6.44
C SER A 37 -8.62 -1.36 -5.09
N ASP A 38 -9.66 -2.15 -4.81
CA ASP A 38 -10.37 -2.18 -3.52
C ASP A 38 -9.48 -2.72 -2.37
N LEU A 39 -8.52 -3.59 -2.67
CA LEU A 39 -7.49 -4.01 -1.70
C LEU A 39 -6.47 -2.89 -1.48
N LEU A 40 -6.11 -2.20 -2.55
CA LEU A 40 -5.06 -1.19 -2.58
C LEU A 40 -5.48 0.17 -1.98
N ASP A 41 -6.77 0.49 -1.97
CA ASP A 41 -7.29 1.72 -1.37
C ASP A 41 -7.32 1.67 0.17
N GLY A 42 -7.30 0.45 0.72
CA GLY A 42 -7.26 0.17 2.15
C GLY A 42 -8.57 0.41 2.88
N VAL A 43 -9.62 0.94 2.24
CA VAL A 43 -10.90 1.23 2.90
C VAL A 43 -11.56 -0.07 3.35
N PHE A 44 -11.76 -1.00 2.41
CA PHE A 44 -12.44 -2.26 2.69
C PHE A 44 -11.69 -3.11 3.73
N LEU A 45 -10.36 -3.13 3.68
CA LEU A 45 -9.56 -3.89 4.65
C LEU A 45 -9.63 -3.29 6.07
N ASN A 46 -9.75 -1.96 6.22
CA ASN A 46 -10.00 -1.34 7.52
C ASN A 46 -11.42 -1.64 8.04
N ASP A 47 -12.42 -1.76 7.15
CA ASP A 47 -13.76 -2.19 7.55
C ASP A 47 -13.75 -3.63 8.10
N ILE A 48 -13.01 -4.53 7.44
CA ILE A 48 -12.79 -5.90 7.95
C ILE A 48 -12.09 -5.85 9.31
N MET A 49 -11.01 -5.07 9.45
CA MET A 49 -10.27 -4.95 10.70
C MET A 49 -11.15 -4.39 11.84
N SER A 50 -12.03 -3.46 11.55
CA SER A 50 -12.98 -2.89 12.52
C SER A 50 -14.02 -3.92 12.96
N GLN A 51 -14.50 -4.78 12.03
CA GLN A 51 -15.34 -5.93 12.39
C GLN A 51 -14.59 -6.91 13.28
N ILE A 52 -13.34 -7.28 12.92
CA ILE A 52 -12.53 -8.23 13.69
C ILE A 52 -12.26 -7.71 15.11
N SER A 53 -11.88 -6.45 15.25
CA SER A 53 -11.54 -5.84 16.55
C SER A 53 -12.76 -5.38 17.36
N ALA A 54 -13.99 -5.55 16.84
CA ALA A 54 -15.22 -4.99 17.41
C ALA A 54 -15.11 -3.48 17.73
N SER A 55 -14.26 -2.75 17.01
CA SER A 55 -14.01 -1.34 17.25
C SER A 55 -15.15 -0.50 16.68
N THR A 56 -15.78 0.32 17.53
CA THR A 56 -16.90 1.20 17.12
C THR A 56 -16.45 2.60 16.74
N THR A 57 -15.14 2.89 16.69
CA THR A 57 -14.66 4.21 16.30
C THR A 57 -14.91 4.43 14.80
N PRO A 58 -15.76 5.40 14.41
CA PRO A 58 -15.98 5.69 13.00
C PRO A 58 -14.67 6.21 12.41
N GLN A 59 -14.18 5.56 11.36
CA GLN A 59 -13.04 6.03 10.60
C GLN A 59 -13.56 6.70 9.33
N ASP A 60 -13.31 8.00 9.18
CA ASP A 60 -13.64 8.74 7.96
C ASP A 60 -12.58 8.44 6.89
N LEU A 61 -12.69 7.26 6.29
CA LEU A 61 -11.77 6.77 5.27
C LEU A 61 -12.24 7.19 3.88
N THR A 62 -11.30 7.68 3.08
CA THR A 62 -11.55 8.04 1.68
C THR A 62 -10.60 7.28 0.78
N LYS A 63 -11.08 6.84 -0.39
CA LYS A 63 -10.27 6.09 -1.38
C LYS A 63 -9.03 6.87 -1.87
N VAL A 64 -9.02 8.20 -1.73
CA VAL A 64 -7.94 9.09 -2.18
C VAL A 64 -6.72 9.01 -1.26
N ASN A 65 -6.90 8.74 0.03
CA ASN A 65 -5.84 8.76 1.03
C ASN A 65 -5.24 7.37 1.31
N ARG A 66 -4.87 6.65 0.24
CA ARG A 66 -4.39 5.25 0.31
C ARG A 66 -3.26 5.03 1.33
N ILE A 67 -2.28 5.94 1.37
CA ILE A 67 -1.15 5.86 2.30
C ILE A 67 -1.60 5.92 3.77
N HIS A 68 -2.57 6.78 4.06
CA HIS A 68 -3.14 6.91 5.41
C HIS A 68 -3.92 5.65 5.77
N ASN A 69 -4.82 5.21 4.88
CA ASN A 69 -5.67 4.04 5.12
C ASN A 69 -4.84 2.78 5.37
N LEU A 70 -3.84 2.51 4.53
CA LEU A 70 -2.97 1.34 4.68
C LEU A 70 -2.04 1.44 5.91
N SER A 71 -1.54 2.63 6.24
CA SER A 71 -0.73 2.84 7.45
C SER A 71 -1.56 2.60 8.72
N LEU A 72 -2.80 3.09 8.73
CA LEU A 72 -3.76 2.88 9.81
C LEU A 72 -4.05 1.39 9.99
N LEU A 73 -4.34 0.69 8.89
CA LEU A 73 -4.61 -0.75 8.91
C LEU A 73 -3.43 -1.54 9.49
N VAL A 74 -2.21 -1.29 9.01
CA VAL A 74 -1.01 -1.96 9.53
C VAL A 74 -0.82 -1.67 11.02
N GLN A 75 -1.09 -0.45 11.47
CA GLN A 75 -1.04 -0.09 12.88
C GLN A 75 -2.11 -0.83 13.70
N GLN A 76 -3.35 -0.90 13.23
CA GLN A 76 -4.44 -1.60 13.91
C GLN A 76 -4.16 -3.10 14.02
N ILE A 77 -3.71 -3.73 12.94
CA ILE A 77 -3.27 -5.12 12.94
C ILE A 77 -2.19 -5.31 14.01
N LYS A 78 -1.13 -4.49 14.00
CA LYS A 78 -0.04 -4.59 14.98
C LYS A 78 -0.57 -4.47 16.42
N MET A 79 -1.40 -3.48 16.72
CA MET A 79 -1.98 -3.31 18.05
C MET A 79 -2.85 -4.51 18.44
N TYR A 80 -3.63 -5.07 17.52
CA TYR A 80 -4.45 -6.24 17.80
C TYR A 80 -3.59 -7.47 18.17
N TYR A 81 -2.52 -7.76 17.41
CA TYR A 81 -1.59 -8.83 17.78
C TYR A 81 -0.98 -8.61 19.17
N GLN A 82 -0.54 -7.39 19.47
CA GLN A 82 0.12 -7.09 20.74
C GLN A 82 -0.84 -7.10 21.93
N ASP A 83 -1.98 -6.43 21.81
CA ASP A 83 -2.87 -6.17 22.93
C ASP A 83 -3.87 -7.30 23.15
N HIS A 84 -4.37 -7.93 22.09
CA HIS A 84 -5.40 -8.97 22.15
C HIS A 84 -4.80 -10.37 22.06
N LEU A 85 -3.96 -10.63 21.06
CA LEU A 85 -3.35 -11.96 20.86
C LEU A 85 -2.13 -12.21 21.76
N LYS A 86 -1.59 -11.16 22.41
CA LYS A 86 -0.34 -11.19 23.18
C LYS A 86 0.81 -11.79 22.35
N GLN A 87 0.97 -11.34 21.12
CA GLN A 87 1.99 -11.79 20.19
C GLN A 87 2.70 -10.61 19.53
N LEU A 88 4.01 -10.72 19.32
CA LEU A 88 4.80 -9.79 18.52
C LEU A 88 5.00 -10.34 17.12
N ILE A 89 4.70 -9.52 16.11
CA ILE A 89 5.03 -9.82 14.72
C ILE A 89 6.53 -9.63 14.53
N MET A 90 7.24 -10.71 14.20
CA MET A 90 8.68 -10.74 14.01
C MET A 90 9.08 -10.56 12.54
N THR A 91 8.18 -10.87 11.60
CA THR A 91 8.37 -10.59 10.18
C THR A 91 8.26 -9.09 9.90
N PRO A 92 8.95 -8.58 8.86
CA PRO A 92 8.74 -7.20 8.39
C PRO A 92 7.27 -6.92 8.08
N LEU A 93 6.75 -5.80 8.58
CA LEU A 93 5.39 -5.35 8.29
C LEU A 93 5.24 -4.97 6.81
N PRO A 94 4.01 -5.00 6.26
CA PRO A 94 3.77 -4.66 4.86
C PRO A 94 4.31 -3.28 4.49
N ASN A 95 5.03 -3.18 3.38
CA ASN A 95 5.63 -1.93 2.89
C ASN A 95 4.56 -1.04 2.23
N VAL A 96 3.90 -0.21 3.04
CA VAL A 96 2.86 0.72 2.60
C VAL A 96 3.36 1.69 1.52
N LEU A 97 4.62 2.13 1.59
CA LEU A 97 5.19 3.04 0.60
C LEU A 97 5.30 2.38 -0.78
N LEU A 98 5.68 1.10 -0.84
CA LEU A 98 5.70 0.32 -2.07
C LEU A 98 4.29 0.20 -2.66
N LEU A 99 3.31 -0.18 -1.84
CA LEU A 99 1.90 -0.30 -2.25
C LEU A 99 1.32 1.00 -2.81
N CYS A 100 1.79 2.15 -2.32
CA CYS A 100 1.35 3.45 -2.79
C CYS A 100 2.07 3.92 -4.07
N LYS A 101 3.40 3.72 -4.15
CA LYS A 101 4.22 4.25 -5.25
C LYS A 101 4.18 3.35 -6.49
N THR A 102 4.24 2.04 -6.31
CA THR A 102 4.32 1.06 -7.40
C THR A 102 3.38 -0.12 -7.12
N PRO A 103 2.05 0.10 -7.11
CA PRO A 103 1.06 -0.92 -6.74
C PRO A 103 0.99 -2.12 -7.69
N TYR A 104 1.45 -1.97 -8.95
CA TYR A 104 1.29 -2.97 -10.01
C TYR A 104 2.63 -3.62 -10.35
N CYS A 105 3.25 -4.26 -9.37
CA CYS A 105 4.43 -5.11 -9.53
C CYS A 105 4.34 -6.35 -8.64
N GLU A 106 5.14 -7.37 -8.92
CA GLU A 106 5.13 -8.63 -8.14
C GLU A 106 5.45 -8.40 -6.66
N GLN A 107 6.36 -7.47 -6.37
CA GLN A 107 6.69 -7.11 -4.99
C GLN A 107 5.48 -6.54 -4.25
N ALA A 108 4.67 -5.69 -4.91
CA ALA A 108 3.45 -5.16 -4.31
C ALA A 108 2.42 -6.26 -4.06
N LEU A 109 2.29 -7.26 -4.94
CA LEU A 109 1.44 -8.42 -4.70
C LEU A 109 1.85 -9.19 -3.43
N GLU A 110 3.16 -9.40 -3.24
CA GLU A 110 3.67 -10.02 -2.01
C GLU A 110 3.39 -9.18 -0.77
N GLU A 111 3.48 -7.85 -0.86
CA GLU A 111 3.12 -6.96 0.26
C GLU A 111 1.62 -6.99 0.59
N VAL A 112 0.73 -7.05 -0.42
CA VAL A 112 -0.71 -7.24 -0.20
C VAL A 112 -0.96 -8.62 0.40
N LYS A 113 -0.30 -9.68 -0.09
CA LYS A 113 -0.42 -11.02 0.47
C LYS A 113 -0.01 -11.07 1.95
N LYS A 114 1.11 -10.45 2.33
CA LYS A 114 1.52 -10.30 3.74
C LYS A 114 0.45 -9.59 4.56
N LEU A 115 -0.11 -8.49 4.03
CA LEU A 115 -1.17 -7.75 4.69
C LEU A 115 -2.41 -8.62 4.93
N LEU A 116 -2.85 -9.38 3.92
CA LEU A 116 -3.99 -10.30 4.03
C LEU A 116 -3.73 -11.45 5.00
N LEU A 117 -2.51 -12.01 5.01
CA LEU A 117 -2.11 -13.06 5.95
C LEU A 117 -2.15 -12.56 7.40
N LEU A 118 -1.63 -11.36 7.67
CA LEU A 118 -1.67 -10.78 9.00
C LEU A 118 -3.11 -10.51 9.45
N LEU A 119 -3.94 -9.97 8.55
CA LEU A 119 -5.37 -9.73 8.82
C LEU A 119 -6.13 -11.05 9.07
N LEU A 120 -5.83 -12.09 8.29
CA LEU A 120 -6.36 -13.44 8.51
C LEU A 120 -5.96 -13.96 9.89
N GLY A 121 -4.71 -13.77 10.32
CA GLY A 121 -4.25 -14.16 11.64
C GLY A 121 -4.99 -13.46 12.78
N CYS A 122 -5.44 -12.20 12.59
CA CYS A 122 -6.36 -11.55 13.53
C CYS A 122 -7.73 -12.24 13.59
N ALA A 123 -8.23 -12.74 12.46
CA ALA A 123 -9.53 -13.38 12.35
C ALA A 123 -9.59 -14.83 12.89
N VAL A 124 -8.45 -15.46 13.18
CA VAL A 124 -8.40 -16.89 13.56
C VAL A 124 -9.09 -17.17 14.88
N GLN A 125 -9.18 -16.23 15.82
CA GLN A 125 -9.84 -16.49 17.11
C GLN A 125 -11.36 -16.28 17.06
N ASP A 126 -11.82 -15.20 16.42
CA ASP A 126 -13.21 -14.76 16.53
C ASP A 126 -14.05 -14.99 15.26
N TYR A 127 -13.43 -15.34 14.13
CA TYR A 127 -14.08 -15.43 12.82
C TYR A 127 -13.89 -16.78 12.11
N ILE A 128 -13.57 -17.84 12.86
CA ILE A 128 -13.47 -19.21 12.34
C ILE A 128 -14.74 -19.63 11.59
N GLU A 129 -15.93 -19.22 12.04
CA GLU A 129 -17.19 -19.58 11.39
C GLU A 129 -17.27 -19.11 9.93
N ARG A 130 -16.69 -17.94 9.60
CA ARG A 130 -16.60 -17.47 8.20
C ARG A 130 -15.59 -18.27 7.38
N ILE A 131 -14.55 -18.83 8.01
CA ILE A 131 -13.66 -19.79 7.34
C ILE A 131 -14.41 -21.11 7.12
N GLN A 132 -15.30 -21.49 8.03
CA GLN A 132 -16.11 -22.70 7.94
C GLN A 132 -17.21 -22.67 6.86
N THR A 133 -17.56 -21.50 6.30
CA THR A 133 -18.51 -21.44 5.17
C THR A 133 -17.85 -21.63 3.81
N LEU A 134 -16.52 -21.58 3.73
CA LEU A 134 -15.76 -21.73 2.48
C LEU A 134 -15.79 -23.16 1.92
N GLU A 135 -15.43 -23.33 0.65
CA GLU A 135 -15.24 -24.65 0.04
C GLU A 135 -14.09 -25.42 0.70
N PHE A 136 -14.13 -26.75 0.60
CA PHE A 136 -13.19 -27.64 1.30
C PHE A 136 -11.73 -27.34 0.95
N ASP A 137 -11.41 -27.18 -0.33
CA ASP A 137 -10.04 -26.92 -0.78
C ASP A 137 -9.54 -25.54 -0.32
N THR A 138 -10.41 -24.52 -0.34
CA THR A 138 -10.11 -23.17 0.17
C THR A 138 -9.86 -23.19 1.67
N LYS A 139 -10.66 -23.93 2.45
CA LYS A 139 -10.45 -24.13 3.89
C LYS A 139 -9.09 -24.76 4.19
N ALA A 140 -8.74 -25.84 3.47
CA ALA A 140 -7.48 -26.53 3.67
C ALA A 140 -6.28 -25.60 3.39
N ALA A 141 -6.35 -24.80 2.31
CA ALA A 141 -5.32 -23.83 2.00
C ALA A 141 -5.21 -22.70 3.04
N ILE A 142 -6.35 -22.16 3.52
CA ILE A 142 -6.36 -21.16 4.60
C ILE A 142 -5.81 -21.74 5.90
N ALA A 143 -6.17 -22.98 6.25
CA ALA A 143 -5.64 -23.66 7.42
C ALA A 143 -4.11 -23.83 7.32
N SER A 144 -3.59 -24.14 6.13
CA SER A 144 -2.14 -24.17 5.89
C SER A 144 -1.49 -22.81 6.11
N HIS A 145 -2.09 -21.71 5.64
CA HIS A 145 -1.59 -20.36 5.87
C HIS A 145 -1.62 -19.98 7.35
N ILE A 146 -2.68 -20.33 8.07
CA ILE A 146 -2.77 -20.11 9.52
C ILE A 146 -1.69 -20.91 10.25
N GLN A 147 -1.48 -22.17 9.87
CA GLN A 147 -0.46 -23.02 10.47
C GLN A 147 0.95 -22.45 10.24
N GLU A 148 1.25 -22.00 9.02
CA GLU A 148 2.52 -21.36 8.70
C GLU A 148 2.74 -20.07 9.50
N LEU A 149 1.69 -19.27 9.71
CA LEU A 149 1.78 -18.00 10.42
C LEU A 149 1.87 -18.19 11.94
N THR A 150 1.14 -19.15 12.51
CA THR A 150 1.02 -19.34 13.98
C THR A 150 1.98 -20.38 14.55
N HIS A 151 2.37 -21.39 13.79
CA HIS A 151 3.26 -22.46 14.26
C HIS A 151 4.73 -22.20 13.93
N ASN A 152 5.01 -21.30 12.98
CA ASN A 152 6.36 -20.83 12.73
C ASN A 152 6.73 -19.72 13.74
N GLN A 153 7.47 -20.12 14.77
CA GLN A 153 7.92 -19.23 15.85
C GLN A 153 8.95 -18.19 15.39
N GLU A 154 9.45 -18.28 14.15
CA GLU A 154 10.24 -17.20 13.54
C GLU A 154 9.37 -16.01 13.11
N ASN A 155 8.07 -16.24 12.88
CA ASN A 155 7.14 -15.22 12.39
C ASN A 155 6.44 -14.46 13.52
N LEU A 156 6.07 -15.17 14.60
CA LEU A 156 5.36 -14.62 15.75
C LEU A 156 6.05 -15.03 17.05
N LEU A 157 6.31 -14.05 17.91
CA LEU A 157 6.77 -14.28 19.28
C LEU A 157 5.59 -14.13 20.24
N ASP A 158 5.15 -15.26 20.78
CA ASP A 158 4.19 -15.29 21.90
C ASP A 158 4.72 -14.45 23.07
N LEU A 159 3.88 -13.74 23.80
CA LEU A 159 4.23 -12.95 24.99
C LEU A 159 3.75 -13.60 26.29
N HIS A 160 2.94 -14.68 26.23
CA HIS A 160 2.50 -15.40 27.43
C HIS A 160 3.69 -15.97 28.23
N TRP A 161 4.88 -16.11 27.63
CA TRP A 161 6.09 -16.49 28.37
C TRP A 161 6.52 -15.46 29.43
N LEU A 162 6.13 -14.19 29.30
CA LEU A 162 6.36 -13.17 30.34
C LEU A 162 5.56 -13.46 31.62
N GLU A 163 4.53 -14.30 31.53
CA GLU A 163 3.65 -14.70 32.62
C GLU A 163 4.04 -16.07 33.23
N VAL A 164 5.11 -16.70 32.74
CA VAL A 164 5.60 -17.99 33.26
C VAL A 164 5.97 -17.85 34.73
N ARG A 165 5.26 -18.60 35.58
CA ARG A 165 5.53 -18.65 37.02
C ARG A 165 6.86 -19.35 37.27
N GLU A 166 7.58 -18.89 38.30
CA GLU A 166 8.81 -19.51 38.81
C GLU A 166 8.57 -21.03 39.07
N GLY A 167 9.16 -21.90 38.23
CA GLY A 167 9.00 -23.34 38.39
C GLY A 167 9.46 -24.25 37.25
N GLN A 168 9.69 -23.73 36.02
CA GLN A 168 10.07 -24.54 34.85
C GLN A 168 11.36 -24.02 34.16
N PRO A 169 12.55 -24.36 34.68
CA PRO A 169 13.82 -23.84 34.17
C PRO A 169 14.12 -24.26 32.72
N ASP A 170 13.71 -25.47 32.32
CA ASP A 170 13.98 -25.99 30.96
C ASP A 170 13.21 -25.22 29.87
N GLU A 171 11.97 -24.80 30.17
CA GLU A 171 11.17 -23.98 29.26
C GLU A 171 11.77 -22.58 29.11
N LEU A 172 12.25 -22.00 30.21
CA LEU A 172 12.90 -20.71 30.22
C LEU A 172 14.20 -20.71 29.40
N GLU A 173 14.98 -21.79 29.45
CA GLU A 173 16.19 -21.94 28.61
C GLU A 173 15.84 -21.96 27.12
N VAL A 174 14.80 -22.69 26.71
CA VAL A 174 14.33 -22.74 25.32
C VAL A 174 13.86 -21.36 24.86
N ILE A 175 13.10 -20.65 25.69
CA ILE A 175 12.64 -19.29 25.41
C ILE A 175 13.82 -18.32 25.31
N ALA A 176 14.76 -18.36 26.26
CA ALA A 176 15.93 -17.48 26.28
C ALA A 176 16.83 -17.71 25.05
N ARG A 177 17.04 -18.97 24.66
CA ARG A 177 17.78 -19.32 23.44
C ARG A 177 17.10 -18.78 22.19
N ARG A 178 15.76 -18.86 22.12
CA ARG A 178 14.98 -18.30 21.02
C ARG A 178 15.05 -16.78 20.99
N MET A 179 14.90 -16.11 22.13
CA MET A 179 15.05 -14.65 22.24
C MET A 179 16.43 -14.21 21.78
N ALA A 180 17.49 -14.94 22.14
CA ALA A 180 18.84 -14.63 21.67
C ALA A 180 18.96 -14.70 20.14
N LEU A 181 18.30 -15.68 19.49
CA LEU A 181 18.24 -15.77 18.02
C LEU A 181 17.50 -14.56 17.41
N HIS A 182 16.36 -14.17 17.98
CA HIS A 182 15.62 -12.99 17.53
C HIS A 182 16.40 -11.70 17.72
N ILE A 183 17.07 -11.50 18.86
CA ILE A 183 17.91 -10.33 19.11
C ILE A 183 19.04 -10.27 18.09
N ARG A 184 19.69 -11.40 17.78
CA ARG A 184 20.71 -11.44 16.73
C ARG A 184 20.15 -11.02 15.37
N SER A 185 19.01 -11.57 14.96
CA SER A 185 18.36 -11.19 13.71
C SER A 185 17.98 -9.71 13.67
N LEU A 186 17.50 -9.14 14.78
CA LEU A 186 17.20 -7.70 14.89
C LEU A 186 18.46 -6.83 14.75
N LEU A 187 19.59 -7.27 15.30
CA LEU A 187 20.87 -6.57 15.14
C LEU A 187 21.35 -6.61 13.68
N ASP A 188 21.27 -7.78 13.04
CA ASP A 188 21.63 -7.94 11.63
C ASP A 188 20.74 -7.06 10.73
N GLN A 189 19.43 -7.03 10.99
CA GLN A 189 18.48 -6.16 10.28
C GLN A 189 18.78 -4.69 10.50
N ARG A 190 19.05 -4.26 11.74
CA ARG A 190 19.40 -2.89 12.06
C ARG A 190 20.63 -2.45 11.26
N ASP A 191 21.67 -3.27 11.25
CA ASP A 191 22.92 -2.96 10.57
C ASP A 191 22.71 -2.88 9.05
N THR A 192 21.94 -3.83 8.48
CA THR A 192 21.51 -3.79 7.06
C THR A 192 20.73 -2.52 6.71
N TYR A 193 19.80 -2.08 7.57
CA TYR A 193 19.04 -0.84 7.33
C TYR A 193 19.92 0.41 7.44
N LEU A 194 20.89 0.43 8.37
CA LEU A 194 21.85 1.53 8.47
C LEU A 194 22.70 1.64 7.20
N GLU A 195 23.18 0.51 6.67
CA GLU A 195 23.89 0.46 5.37
C GLU A 195 23.01 1.00 4.25
N THR A 196 21.78 0.49 4.12
CA THR A 196 20.81 0.95 3.10
C THR A 196 20.54 2.45 3.20
N ILE A 197 20.38 2.98 4.42
CA ILE A 197 20.20 4.43 4.64
C ILE A 197 21.44 5.20 4.18
N THR A 198 22.64 4.72 4.49
CA THR A 198 23.88 5.39 4.05
C THR A 198 24.02 5.40 2.53
N GLU A 199 23.67 4.30 1.84
CA GLU A 199 23.66 4.23 0.38
C GLU A 199 22.65 5.21 -0.22
N LEU A 200 21.41 5.23 0.27
CA LEU A 200 20.38 6.16 -0.19
C LEU A 200 20.76 7.62 0.05
N MET A 201 21.42 7.92 1.18
CA MET A 201 21.93 9.26 1.46
C MET A 201 23.06 9.67 0.50
N GLN A 202 23.94 8.73 0.12
CA GLN A 202 24.99 8.98 -0.88
C GLN A 202 24.41 9.23 -2.27
N ASP A 203 23.44 8.43 -2.70
CA ASP A 203 22.75 8.61 -3.98
C ASP A 203 22.01 9.96 -4.03
N TRP A 204 21.31 10.32 -2.94
CA TRP A 204 20.65 11.61 -2.83
C TRP A 204 21.63 12.79 -2.91
N ASN A 205 22.73 12.71 -2.16
CA ASN A 205 23.76 13.75 -2.15
C ASN A 205 24.50 13.83 -3.50
N SER A 206 24.66 12.73 -4.22
CA SER A 206 25.28 12.69 -5.55
C SER A 206 24.37 13.28 -6.63
N GLY A 207 23.04 13.15 -6.50
CA GLY A 207 22.06 13.76 -7.40
C GLY A 207 21.74 15.23 -7.10
N SER A 208 22.02 15.71 -5.88
CA SER A 208 21.57 17.04 -5.40
C SER A 208 22.69 18.08 -5.20
N ASN A 209 23.95 17.79 -5.56
CA ASN A 209 25.07 18.71 -5.28
C ASN A 209 25.62 19.40 -6.55
N PRO A 210 25.39 20.71 -6.79
CA PRO A 210 26.01 21.43 -7.90
C PRO A 210 27.45 21.87 -7.65
N GLN A 211 28.03 21.65 -6.46
CA GLN A 211 29.36 22.15 -6.15
C GLN A 211 30.09 21.27 -5.15
N SER A 212 31.08 20.51 -5.63
CA SER A 212 32.39 20.29 -4.98
C SER A 212 33.26 19.50 -5.94
N GLY A 213 34.37 20.11 -6.37
CA GLY A 213 35.20 19.57 -7.44
C GLY A 213 36.08 18.40 -7.03
N ALA A 214 36.13 17.39 -7.90
CA ALA A 214 37.33 16.66 -8.28
C ALA A 214 37.05 15.87 -9.57
N GLN A 215 37.90 16.11 -10.57
CA GLN A 215 37.83 15.69 -11.97
C GLN A 215 37.53 14.20 -12.22
N SER A 216 36.64 13.90 -13.18
CA SER A 216 36.82 12.76 -14.09
C SER A 216 36.08 12.95 -15.43
N ASN A 217 36.71 12.52 -16.53
CA ASN A 217 36.28 12.71 -17.93
C ASN A 217 34.86 12.18 -18.30
N VAL A 218 34.12 11.58 -17.37
CA VAL A 218 32.74 11.10 -17.57
C VAL A 218 31.72 12.24 -17.45
N GLU A 219 32.04 13.31 -16.72
CA GLU A 219 31.15 14.45 -16.47
C GLU A 219 30.80 15.26 -17.74
N GLN A 220 31.63 15.21 -18.78
CA GLN A 220 31.44 16.03 -19.97
C GLN A 220 30.31 15.50 -20.87
N GLN A 221 30.07 14.19 -20.88
CA GLN A 221 28.98 13.56 -21.62
C GLN A 221 27.65 13.63 -20.85
N GLN A 222 27.71 13.55 -19.52
CA GLN A 222 26.53 13.74 -18.64
C GLN A 222 26.07 15.19 -18.53
N ARG A 223 26.98 16.18 -18.57
CA ARG A 223 26.59 17.60 -18.66
C ARG A 223 25.83 17.92 -19.93
N GLY A 224 26.22 17.34 -21.06
CA GLY A 224 25.51 17.50 -22.34
C GLY A 224 24.07 16.94 -22.27
N ALA A 225 23.91 15.76 -21.69
CA ALA A 225 22.59 15.15 -21.49
C ALA A 225 21.71 15.94 -20.50
N GLN A 226 22.25 16.39 -19.37
CA GLN A 226 21.51 17.22 -18.40
C GLN A 226 21.13 18.60 -18.96
N GLN A 227 22.00 19.22 -19.77
CA GLN A 227 21.67 20.46 -20.46
C GLN A 227 20.55 20.25 -21.49
N HIS A 228 20.58 19.15 -22.24
CA HIS A 228 19.52 18.79 -23.18
C HIS A 228 18.17 18.58 -22.48
N LEU A 229 18.17 17.82 -21.37
CA LEU A 229 16.98 17.61 -20.54
C LEU A 229 16.44 18.91 -19.92
N SER A 230 17.32 19.82 -19.51
CA SER A 230 16.92 21.12 -18.97
C SER A 230 16.28 22.02 -20.02
N VAL A 231 16.77 21.97 -21.26
CA VAL A 231 16.18 22.68 -22.40
C VAL A 231 14.82 22.07 -22.78
N GLU A 232 14.71 20.74 -22.87
CA GLU A 232 13.42 20.07 -23.12
C GLU A 232 12.38 20.37 -22.04
N LEU A 233 12.80 20.45 -20.77
CA LEU A 233 11.94 20.82 -19.66
C LEU A 233 11.48 22.29 -19.78
N ALA A 234 12.38 23.20 -20.16
CA ALA A 234 12.05 24.60 -20.39
C ALA A 234 11.07 24.77 -21.56
N ASP A 235 11.27 24.03 -22.66
CA ASP A 235 10.39 24.02 -23.82
C ASP A 235 9.01 23.43 -23.48
N SER A 236 8.98 22.33 -22.73
CA SER A 236 7.73 21.73 -22.24
C SER A 236 6.97 22.70 -21.34
N LYS A 237 7.68 23.41 -20.45
CA LYS A 237 7.10 24.43 -19.57
C LYS A 237 6.59 25.65 -20.36
N ALA A 238 7.31 26.08 -21.39
CA ALA A 238 6.86 27.13 -22.30
C ALA A 238 5.61 26.70 -23.09
N LYS A 239 5.55 25.44 -23.53
CA LYS A 239 4.38 24.87 -24.21
C LYS A 239 3.15 24.84 -23.29
N ILE A 240 3.31 24.43 -22.03
CA ILE A 240 2.22 24.48 -21.03
C ILE A 240 1.72 25.92 -20.83
N ARG A 241 2.62 26.90 -20.76
CA ARG A 241 2.23 28.32 -20.63
C ARG A 241 1.44 28.80 -21.85
N ARG A 242 1.86 28.48 -23.07
CA ARG A 242 1.11 28.83 -24.29
C ARG A 242 -0.27 28.17 -24.31
N LEU A 243 -0.35 26.87 -24.03
CA LEU A 243 -1.63 26.15 -24.02
C LEU A 243 -2.60 26.71 -22.97
N ARG A 244 -2.09 27.15 -21.81
CA ARG A 244 -2.91 27.84 -20.81
C ARG A 244 -3.43 29.18 -21.30
N GLN A 245 -2.60 29.95 -22.01
CA GLN A 245 -3.02 31.23 -22.58
C GLN A 245 -4.05 31.02 -23.71
N GLU A 246 -3.83 30.06 -24.61
CA GLU A 246 -4.80 29.70 -25.66
C GLU A 246 -6.14 29.24 -25.07
N LEU A 247 -6.10 28.50 -23.95
CA LEU A 247 -7.32 28.09 -23.24
C LEU A 247 -8.10 29.29 -22.69
N GLU A 248 -7.40 30.27 -22.10
CA GLU A 248 -8.00 31.50 -21.58
C GLU A 248 -8.62 32.33 -22.71
N GLU A 249 -7.89 32.54 -23.80
CA GLU A 249 -8.38 33.27 -24.99
C GLU A 249 -9.60 32.57 -25.62
N LYS A 250 -9.62 31.23 -25.67
CA LYS A 250 -10.78 30.47 -26.14
C LYS A 250 -11.97 30.57 -25.20
N SER A 251 -11.73 30.62 -23.89
CA SER A 251 -12.78 30.83 -22.89
C SER A 251 -13.43 32.21 -23.05
N GLU A 252 -12.63 33.25 -23.28
CA GLU A 252 -13.13 34.62 -23.55
C GLU A 252 -13.95 34.69 -24.84
N GLN A 253 -13.45 34.11 -25.94
CA GLN A 253 -14.18 34.03 -27.22
C GLN A 253 -15.54 33.33 -27.09
N ILE A 254 -15.63 32.26 -26.28
CA ILE A 254 -16.90 31.57 -26.03
C ILE A 254 -17.87 32.47 -25.26
N LEU A 255 -17.37 33.26 -24.32
CA LEU A 255 -18.16 34.18 -23.51
C LEU A 255 -18.75 35.31 -24.36
N ASP A 256 -17.93 35.88 -25.26
CA ASP A 256 -18.39 36.88 -26.23
C ASP A 256 -19.43 36.33 -27.20
N CYS A 257 -19.17 35.16 -27.81
CA CYS A 257 -20.13 34.49 -28.69
C CYS A 257 -21.47 34.23 -27.99
N ARG A 258 -21.42 33.84 -26.71
CA ARG A 258 -22.62 33.62 -25.91
C ARG A 258 -23.39 34.92 -25.69
N HIS A 259 -22.70 36.02 -25.40
CA HIS A 259 -23.34 37.32 -25.23
C HIS A 259 -24.00 37.81 -26.53
N GLU A 260 -23.34 37.64 -27.66
CA GLU A 260 -23.92 37.94 -28.99
C GLU A 260 -25.17 37.10 -29.28
N LEU A 261 -25.14 35.79 -28.97
CA LEU A 261 -26.29 34.92 -29.11
C LEU A 261 -27.46 35.33 -28.21
N GLU A 262 -27.19 35.71 -26.96
CA GLU A 262 -28.20 36.23 -26.04
C GLU A 262 -28.82 37.53 -26.58
N ASN A 263 -28.01 38.45 -27.09
CA ASN A 263 -28.49 39.70 -27.71
C ASN A 263 -29.37 39.42 -28.94
N MET A 264 -28.92 38.56 -29.86
CA MET A 264 -29.72 38.16 -31.03
C MET A 264 -31.03 37.47 -30.63
N ALA A 265 -31.01 36.64 -29.59
CA ALA A 265 -32.24 36.03 -29.06
C ALA A 265 -33.21 37.06 -28.48
N THR A 266 -32.71 38.12 -27.83
CA THR A 266 -33.58 39.21 -27.35
C THR A 266 -34.20 40.02 -28.49
N GLU A 267 -33.44 40.32 -29.55
CA GLU A 267 -33.95 41.04 -30.73
C GLU A 267 -34.99 40.19 -31.49
N LEU A 268 -34.76 38.88 -31.65
CA LEU A 268 -35.75 37.98 -32.24
C LEU A 268 -37.07 37.96 -31.45
N LYS A 269 -37.00 37.94 -30.11
CA LYS A 269 -38.19 38.02 -29.26
C LYS A 269 -38.95 39.33 -29.43
N LYS A 270 -38.26 40.46 -29.60
CA LYS A 270 -38.90 41.77 -29.85
C LYS A 270 -39.62 41.80 -31.20
N ILE A 271 -39.03 41.18 -32.24
CA ILE A 271 -39.66 41.09 -33.57
C ILE A 271 -40.88 40.16 -33.54
N GLN A 272 -40.83 39.05 -32.81
CA GLN A 272 -41.97 38.13 -32.66
C GLN A 272 -43.13 38.70 -31.83
N GLN A 273 -42.91 39.76 -31.05
CA GLN A 273 -43.93 40.44 -30.24
C GLN A 273 -44.55 41.66 -30.94
N ARG A 274 -44.13 42.00 -32.17
CA ARG A 274 -44.78 42.96 -33.07
C ARG A 274 -45.71 42.25 -34.03
#